data_AF-A0A9X7TLJ5-F1
#
_entry.id   AF-A0A9X7TLJ5-F1
#
_cell.length_a   1.000
_cell.length_b   1.000
_cell.length_c   1.000
_cell.angle_alpha   90.00
_cell.angle_beta   90.00
_cell.angle_gamma   90.00
#
_symmetry.space_group_name_H-M   'P 1'
#
loop_
_entity.id
_entity.type
_entity.pdbx_description
1 polymer ?
#
loop_
_entity_poly.entity_id
_entity_poly.type
_entity_poly.pdbx_seq_one_letter_code
_entity_poly.pdbx_strand_id
1 'polypeptide(L)'
;MNMRFVLGLILSIIVLGFSVPLATASTSLVVISPTQGEVFHYGQPLVVTFKYSPGATVAIYVLTPSGANIPVASGATNSSGYFSQEIWVWGTSSENSQVGAYTIEIEVNGGQAATSVTVYYKPYTATIKALVENEQGIPLQGATVSVYNVTSGLHELIATVTTNASGIATIQVIAFNFTENLEVVASYPGYVNASQTVSVVGNQTISLTFKLYPAIVTVLAVGELQNGKANAPLNPFGYTSLTGTEGDEITVLFAVEFAGMKVTNATVTASVATPSGVTTMTATPITSGPYAGYYNVTFMLPALNTTYLAFIDVNATYNGISGTLNVPMQAVVNYTAIFTSYVNILTKEIQSVNQTVYTLMNEIKSLNASISQLSTTLSSTTTEITTLENDIKTLESSVSSLNGTVSSLSSTVSSLSSEVNKLNSQVSSITPLVYGGLIAGIIGLIIAIVAIVLVYRKIS
;
A
#
# COMPACT_ATOMS: atom_id res chain seq x y z
N MET A 1 -17.75 -37.12 43.07
CA MET A 1 -19.11 -37.67 42.88
C MET A 1 -19.08 -38.46 41.57
N ASN A 2 -19.18 -39.79 41.68
CA ASN A 2 -19.43 -40.85 40.67
C ASN A 2 -18.79 -40.68 39.27
N MET A 3 -18.03 -41.65 38.75
CA MET A 3 -18.53 -43.00 38.48
C MET A 3 -17.34 -43.94 38.20
N ARG A 4 -17.15 -44.95 39.04
CA ARG A 4 -16.21 -46.06 38.82
C ARG A 4 -16.87 -47.03 37.85
N PHE A 5 -16.50 -47.02 36.58
CA PHE A 5 -16.78 -48.10 35.63
C PHE A 5 -15.45 -48.75 35.24
N VAL A 6 -14.95 -49.63 36.11
CA VAL A 6 -14.09 -50.72 35.68
C VAL A 6 -14.98 -51.95 35.72
N LEU A 7 -15.20 -52.52 34.54
CA LEU A 7 -15.96 -53.73 34.31
C LEU A 7 -15.18 -54.89 34.96
N GLY A 8 -15.34 -55.04 36.28
CA GLY A 8 -14.98 -56.26 36.98
C GLY A 8 -15.90 -57.34 36.46
N LEU A 9 -15.45 -58.10 35.46
CA LEU A 9 -16.07 -59.37 35.13
C LEU A 9 -15.68 -60.34 36.26
N ILE A 10 -16.37 -60.19 37.39
CA ILE A 10 -16.43 -61.22 38.43
C ILE A 10 -17.10 -62.39 37.72
N LEU A 11 -16.30 -63.35 37.28
CA LEU A 11 -16.81 -64.66 36.93
C LEU A 11 -17.22 -65.32 38.24
N SER A 12 -18.42 -64.98 38.71
CA SER A 12 -19.15 -65.70 39.72
C SER A 12 -19.37 -67.10 39.16
N ILE A 13 -18.45 -68.03 39.44
CA ILE A 13 -18.73 -69.45 39.28
C ILE A 13 -19.80 -69.76 40.32
N ILE A 14 -21.06 -69.73 39.87
CA ILE A 14 -22.17 -70.37 40.54
C ILE A 14 -21.79 -71.84 40.64
N VAL A 15 -21.48 -72.29 41.86
CA VAL A 15 -21.37 -73.72 42.19
C VAL A 15 -22.80 -74.27 42.14
N LEU A 16 -23.26 -74.63 40.95
CA LEU A 16 -24.40 -75.50 40.77
C LEU A 16 -24.02 -76.87 41.34
N GLY A 17 -24.82 -77.33 42.31
CA GLY A 17 -24.62 -78.59 43.00
C GLY A 17 -24.59 -79.77 42.03
N PHE A 18 -23.38 -80.21 41.68
CA PHE A 18 -23.12 -81.56 41.19
C PHE A 18 -22.74 -82.41 42.40
N SER A 19 -23.59 -83.36 42.75
CA SER A 19 -23.25 -84.48 43.63
C SER A 19 -22.25 -85.39 42.92
N VAL A 20 -20.98 -85.28 43.29
CA VAL A 20 -19.90 -86.18 42.87
C VAL A 20 -19.65 -87.19 44.02
N PRO A 21 -19.39 -88.48 43.75
CA PRO A 21 -19.07 -89.45 44.80
C PRO A 21 -17.84 -89.00 45.59
N LEU A 22 -17.76 -89.41 46.87
CA LEU A 22 -16.59 -89.24 47.74
C LEU A 22 -15.30 -89.56 46.98
N ALA A 23 -14.56 -88.53 46.58
CA ALA A 23 -13.26 -88.67 45.94
C ALA A 23 -12.23 -88.99 47.04
N THR A 24 -11.53 -90.10 46.87
CA THR A 24 -10.29 -90.41 47.59
C THR A 24 -9.34 -89.21 47.54
N ALA A 25 -8.71 -88.86 48.66
CA ALA A 25 -7.72 -87.80 48.74
C ALA A 25 -6.69 -87.96 47.61
N SER A 26 -6.62 -86.98 46.70
CA SER A 26 -5.55 -86.91 45.70
C SER A 26 -4.27 -86.52 46.43
N THR A 27 -3.29 -87.41 46.44
CA THR A 27 -1.93 -87.13 46.93
C THR A 27 -1.08 -86.40 45.89
N SER A 28 -1.58 -86.26 44.66
CA SER A 28 -0.93 -85.47 43.60
C SER A 28 -1.43 -84.02 43.62
N LEU A 29 -0.49 -83.08 43.70
CA LEU A 29 -0.69 -81.65 43.50
C LEU A 29 -1.01 -81.39 42.02
N VAL A 30 -2.19 -80.85 41.74
CA VAL A 30 -2.64 -80.55 40.37
C VAL A 30 -2.89 -79.06 40.23
N VAL A 31 -2.05 -78.38 39.45
CA VAL A 31 -2.23 -76.96 39.12
C VAL A 31 -3.28 -76.84 38.03
N ILE A 32 -4.25 -75.96 38.28
CA ILE A 32 -5.37 -75.68 37.37
C ILE A 32 -5.13 -74.35 36.64
N SER A 33 -4.58 -73.35 37.34
CA SER A 33 -4.17 -72.05 36.81
C SER A 33 -2.95 -71.53 37.60
N PRO A 34 -1.96 -70.91 36.95
CA PRO A 34 -1.83 -70.72 35.51
C PRO A 34 -1.47 -72.02 34.77
N THR A 35 -1.51 -71.98 33.44
CA THR A 35 -1.02 -73.06 32.56
C THR A 35 0.43 -72.83 32.12
N GLN A 36 1.15 -73.90 31.80
CA GLN A 36 2.55 -73.81 31.37
C GLN A 36 2.66 -72.98 30.08
N GLY A 37 3.44 -71.90 30.14
CA GLY A 37 3.68 -70.97 29.04
C GLY A 37 2.61 -69.90 28.85
N GLU A 38 1.65 -69.77 29.77
CA GLU A 38 0.61 -68.74 29.70
C GLU A 38 1.22 -67.34 29.67
N VAL A 39 0.67 -66.48 28.80
CA VAL A 39 1.16 -65.11 28.59
C VAL A 39 0.21 -64.14 29.27
N PHE A 40 0.77 -63.25 30.07
CA PHE A 40 0.05 -62.18 30.73
C PHE A 40 0.51 -60.81 30.24
N HIS A 41 -0.42 -59.86 30.34
CA HIS A 41 -0.28 -58.48 29.93
C HIS A 41 -0.54 -57.54 31.10
N TYR A 42 -0.19 -56.26 30.93
CA TYR A 42 -0.33 -55.25 31.98
C TYR A 42 -1.76 -55.20 32.55
N GLY A 43 -1.85 -55.11 33.89
CA GLY A 43 -3.08 -55.05 34.65
C GLY A 43 -3.85 -56.35 34.75
N GLN A 44 -3.41 -57.44 34.09
CA GLN A 44 -4.04 -58.75 34.25
C GLN A 44 -3.67 -59.33 35.62
N PRO A 45 -4.65 -59.89 36.35
CA PRO A 45 -4.37 -60.61 37.60
C PRO A 45 -3.84 -62.02 37.29
N LEU A 46 -2.84 -62.45 38.05
CA LEU A 46 -2.44 -63.85 38.12
C LEU A 46 -3.19 -64.50 39.29
N VAL A 47 -4.11 -65.40 38.94
CA VAL A 47 -4.82 -66.23 39.92
C VAL A 47 -4.22 -67.63 39.91
N VAL A 48 -3.64 -68.01 41.04
CA VAL A 48 -3.14 -69.38 41.23
C VAL A 48 -4.26 -70.22 41.82
N THR A 49 -4.65 -71.23 41.06
CA THR A 49 -5.66 -72.21 41.45
C THR A 49 -5.08 -73.60 41.32
N PHE A 50 -5.15 -74.39 42.38
CA PHE A 50 -4.71 -75.79 42.35
C PHE A 50 -5.53 -76.63 43.32
N LYS A 51 -5.45 -77.96 43.14
CA LYS A 51 -6.08 -78.94 44.01
C LYS A 51 -5.04 -79.82 44.68
N TYR A 52 -5.22 -80.03 45.97
CA TYR A 52 -4.45 -80.95 46.80
C TYR A 52 -5.32 -81.51 47.96
N SER A 53 -4.71 -82.16 48.94
CA SER A 53 -5.39 -82.62 50.17
C SER A 53 -5.99 -81.43 50.95
N PRO A 54 -7.22 -81.54 51.51
CA PRO A 54 -7.84 -80.50 52.32
C PRO A 54 -7.03 -80.08 53.55
N GLY A 55 -6.98 -78.78 53.84
CA GLY A 55 -6.28 -78.21 55.00
C GLY A 55 -4.75 -78.18 54.90
N ALA A 56 -4.17 -78.51 53.75
CA ALA A 56 -2.73 -78.49 53.54
C ALA A 56 -2.21 -77.05 53.50
N THR A 57 -1.08 -76.77 54.16
CA THR A 57 -0.48 -75.43 54.17
C THR A 57 0.18 -75.12 52.83
N VAL A 58 0.08 -73.89 52.37
CA VAL A 58 0.52 -73.45 51.05
C VAL A 58 1.45 -72.26 51.18
N ALA A 59 2.57 -72.29 50.47
CA ALA A 59 3.42 -71.14 50.20
C ALA A 59 3.63 -71.03 48.68
N ILE A 60 3.53 -69.81 48.15
CA ILE A 60 3.76 -69.54 46.74
C ILE A 60 4.86 -68.51 46.61
N TYR A 61 5.82 -68.83 45.75
CA TYR A 61 6.91 -67.95 45.38
C TYR A 61 6.87 -67.67 43.87
N VAL A 62 7.40 -66.51 43.47
CA VAL A 62 7.54 -66.12 42.08
C VAL A 62 9.01 -65.79 41.82
N LEU A 63 9.65 -66.63 41.02
CA LEU A 63 10.98 -66.37 40.49
C LEU A 63 10.85 -65.43 39.29
N THR A 64 11.36 -64.21 39.44
CA THR A 64 11.35 -63.16 38.41
C THR A 64 12.43 -63.40 37.33
N PRO A 65 12.33 -62.75 36.15
CA PRO A 65 13.36 -62.81 35.11
C PRO A 65 14.75 -62.40 35.59
N SER A 66 14.83 -61.50 36.59
CA SER A 66 16.09 -61.09 37.21
C SER A 66 16.70 -62.13 38.16
N GLY A 67 16.00 -63.23 38.44
CA GLY A 67 16.42 -64.29 39.35
C GLY A 67 16.01 -64.07 40.82
N ALA A 68 15.29 -63.00 41.15
CA ALA A 68 14.74 -62.80 42.49
C ALA A 68 13.56 -63.75 42.74
N ASN A 69 13.56 -64.49 43.86
CA ASN A 69 12.47 -65.35 44.28
C ASN A 69 11.62 -64.67 45.35
N ILE A 70 10.41 -64.24 45.00
CA ILE A 70 9.59 -63.37 45.82
C ILE A 70 8.47 -64.18 46.47
N PRO A 71 8.28 -64.17 47.80
CA PRO A 71 7.11 -64.78 48.43
C PRO A 71 5.87 -63.93 48.16
N VAL A 72 4.85 -64.51 47.51
CA VAL A 72 3.70 -63.75 46.99
C VAL A 72 2.38 -64.08 47.68
N ALA A 73 2.25 -65.29 48.22
CA ALA A 73 1.07 -65.73 48.93
C ALA A 73 1.37 -66.91 49.86
N SER A 74 0.55 -67.04 50.90
CA SER A 74 0.53 -68.21 51.78
C SER A 74 -0.88 -68.46 52.30
N GLY A 75 -1.18 -69.69 52.71
CA GLY A 75 -2.50 -70.04 53.22
C GLY A 75 -2.69 -71.53 53.40
N ALA A 76 -3.91 -72.01 53.20
CA ALA A 76 -4.22 -73.43 53.22
C ALA A 76 -5.29 -73.79 52.17
N THR A 77 -5.30 -75.03 51.70
CA THR A 77 -6.39 -75.55 50.87
C THR A 77 -7.70 -75.63 51.67
N ASN A 78 -8.82 -75.33 51.03
CA ASN A 78 -10.13 -75.38 51.67
C ASN A 78 -10.61 -76.82 51.94
N SER A 79 -11.80 -76.98 52.52
CA SER A 79 -12.40 -78.29 52.85
C SER A 79 -12.62 -79.21 51.64
N SER A 80 -12.64 -78.66 50.42
CA SER A 80 -12.73 -79.41 49.16
C SER A 80 -11.36 -79.65 48.49
N GLY A 81 -10.27 -79.23 49.15
CA GLY A 81 -8.90 -79.42 48.66
C GLY A 81 -8.40 -78.36 47.68
N TYR A 82 -9.14 -77.26 47.47
CA TYR A 82 -8.73 -76.20 46.54
C TYR A 82 -8.04 -75.04 47.24
N PHE A 83 -7.01 -74.50 46.60
CA PHE A 83 -6.48 -73.18 46.84
C PHE A 83 -6.75 -72.32 45.61
N SER A 84 -7.19 -71.08 45.79
CA SER A 84 -7.46 -70.13 44.70
C SER A 84 -7.26 -68.71 45.21
N GLN A 85 -6.23 -68.02 44.74
CA GLN A 85 -5.94 -66.65 45.16
C GLN A 85 -5.34 -65.83 44.02
N GLU A 86 -5.75 -64.57 43.89
CA GLU A 86 -5.03 -63.58 43.11
C GLU A 86 -3.74 -63.21 43.84
N ILE A 87 -2.61 -63.54 43.23
CA ILE A 87 -1.30 -63.41 43.88
C ILE A 87 -0.46 -62.27 43.28
N TRP A 88 -0.84 -61.75 42.12
CA TRP A 88 -0.02 -60.83 41.34
C TRP A 88 -0.89 -60.01 40.38
N VAL A 89 -0.55 -58.75 40.14
CA VAL A 89 -1.14 -57.94 39.06
C VAL A 89 -0.01 -57.38 38.21
N TRP A 90 0.08 -57.84 36.97
CA TRP A 90 1.22 -57.56 36.10
C TRP A 90 1.39 -56.07 35.79
N GLY A 91 2.62 -55.56 35.82
CA GLY A 91 2.95 -54.19 35.43
C GLY A 91 2.71 -53.09 36.49
N THR A 92 2.28 -53.45 37.71
CA THR A 92 1.90 -52.48 38.76
C THR A 92 3.04 -52.07 39.70
N SER A 93 4.19 -52.75 39.64
CA SER A 93 5.40 -52.51 40.45
C SER A 93 6.66 -52.86 39.66
N SER A 94 7.83 -52.45 40.15
CA SER A 94 9.13 -52.78 39.52
C SER A 94 9.43 -54.28 39.44
N GLU A 95 8.88 -55.07 40.36
CA GLU A 95 9.11 -56.52 40.46
C GLU A 95 8.26 -57.32 39.48
N ASN A 96 7.11 -56.77 39.07
CA ASN A 96 6.13 -57.43 38.20
C ASN A 96 5.99 -56.77 36.82
N SER A 97 6.90 -55.85 36.48
CA SER A 97 6.95 -55.15 35.18
C SER A 97 8.09 -55.60 34.28
N GLN A 98 8.96 -56.50 34.74
CA GLN A 98 10.08 -56.98 33.91
C GLN A 98 9.55 -57.90 32.82
N VAL A 99 9.85 -57.59 31.56
CA VAL A 99 9.45 -58.44 30.42
C VAL A 99 10.25 -59.74 30.47
N GLY A 100 9.58 -60.89 30.42
CA GLY A 100 10.27 -62.18 30.43
C GLY A 100 9.48 -63.33 31.06
N ALA A 101 10.19 -64.42 31.32
CA ALA A 101 9.66 -65.63 31.95
C ALA A 101 9.65 -65.49 33.48
N TYR A 102 8.55 -65.85 34.11
CA TYR A 102 8.40 -65.94 35.55
C TYR A 102 8.04 -67.38 35.92
N THR A 103 8.65 -67.91 36.98
CA THR A 103 8.35 -69.26 37.46
C THR A 103 7.56 -69.17 38.76
N ILE A 104 6.34 -69.68 38.75
CA ILE A 104 5.45 -69.73 39.91
C ILE A 104 5.73 -71.03 40.63
N GLU A 105 6.38 -70.96 41.78
CA GLU A 105 6.72 -72.10 42.62
C GLU A 105 5.63 -72.28 43.67
N ILE A 106 5.00 -73.46 43.70
CA ILE A 106 3.94 -73.80 44.64
C ILE A 106 4.48 -74.88 45.55
N GLU A 107 4.60 -74.55 46.84
CA GLU A 107 5.01 -75.48 47.88
C GLU A 107 3.85 -75.77 48.82
N VAL A 108 3.66 -77.05 49.14
CA VAL A 108 2.61 -77.51 50.04
C VAL A 108 3.20 -78.29 51.20
N ASN A 109 2.69 -78.06 52.42
CA ASN A 109 3.13 -78.67 53.66
C ASN A 109 4.64 -78.54 53.91
N GLY A 110 5.22 -77.37 53.65
CA GLY A 110 6.66 -77.11 53.84
C GLY A 110 7.56 -77.87 52.85
N GLY A 111 7.12 -77.96 51.59
CA GLY A 111 7.89 -78.57 50.49
C GLY A 111 7.70 -80.08 50.31
N GLN A 112 6.77 -80.72 51.02
CA GLN A 112 6.46 -82.15 50.88
C GLN A 112 5.86 -82.49 49.51
N ALA A 113 5.14 -81.54 48.92
CA ALA A 113 4.79 -81.55 47.51
C ALA A 113 5.11 -80.18 46.93
N ALA A 114 5.85 -80.15 45.82
CA ALA A 114 6.21 -78.92 45.13
C ALA A 114 6.06 -79.11 43.62
N THR A 115 5.62 -78.05 42.95
CA THR A 115 5.62 -77.97 41.49
C THR A 115 5.84 -76.53 41.08
N SER A 116 6.20 -76.33 39.82
CA SER A 116 6.31 -74.99 39.25
C SER A 116 5.59 -74.89 37.92
N VAL A 117 5.13 -73.68 37.62
CA VAL A 117 4.57 -73.32 36.32
C VAL A 117 5.27 -72.08 35.82
N THR A 118 5.82 -72.14 34.61
CA THR A 118 6.41 -70.96 33.97
C THR A 118 5.34 -70.22 33.20
N VAL A 119 5.26 -68.91 33.41
CA VAL A 119 4.40 -67.96 32.69
C VAL A 119 5.25 -66.83 32.11
N TYR A 120 4.71 -66.04 31.21
CA TYR A 120 5.43 -64.95 30.57
C TYR A 120 4.70 -63.63 30.72
N TYR A 121 5.42 -62.58 31.11
CA TYR A 121 4.92 -61.22 31.00
C TYR A 121 5.39 -60.61 29.67
N LYS A 122 4.43 -60.21 28.82
CA LYS A 122 4.69 -59.51 27.57
C LYS A 122 3.79 -58.27 27.49
N PRO A 123 4.32 -57.05 27.38
CA PRO A 123 3.47 -55.89 27.17
C PRO A 123 2.76 -56.01 25.82
N TYR A 124 1.60 -55.37 25.68
CA TYR A 124 1.01 -55.21 24.36
C TYR A 124 1.85 -54.24 23.54
N THR A 125 1.70 -54.31 22.23
CA THR A 125 2.29 -53.32 21.32
C THR A 125 1.19 -52.72 20.46
N ALA A 126 1.25 -51.42 20.20
CA ALA A 126 0.52 -50.81 19.12
C ALA A 126 1.45 -50.62 17.91
N THR A 127 0.89 -50.69 16.71
CA THR A 127 1.61 -50.46 15.47
C THR A 127 1.18 -49.12 14.87
N ILE A 128 2.14 -48.24 14.63
CA ILE A 128 1.94 -46.99 13.91
C ILE A 128 2.50 -47.17 12.50
N LYS A 129 1.65 -46.96 11.49
CA LYS A 129 2.04 -46.87 10.08
C LYS A 129 1.91 -45.42 9.64
N ALA A 130 3.02 -44.75 9.39
CA ALA A 130 3.04 -43.38 8.91
C ALA A 130 3.44 -43.37 7.43
N LEU A 131 2.53 -42.95 6.56
CA LEU A 131 2.82 -42.58 5.18
C LEU A 131 3.29 -41.12 5.15
N VAL A 132 4.45 -40.86 4.57
CA VAL A 132 4.98 -39.51 4.37
C VAL A 132 5.06 -39.22 2.87
N GLU A 133 4.43 -38.14 2.44
CA GLU A 133 4.33 -37.73 1.04
C GLU A 133 4.60 -36.23 0.89
N ASN A 134 4.99 -35.80 -0.31
CA ASN A 134 5.16 -34.40 -0.64
C ASN A 134 3.81 -33.71 -0.98
N GLU A 135 3.86 -32.43 -1.34
CA GLU A 135 2.70 -31.62 -1.68
C GLU A 135 1.89 -32.15 -2.89
N GLN A 136 2.49 -33.02 -3.70
CA GLN A 136 1.88 -33.65 -4.87
C GLN A 136 1.35 -35.08 -4.58
N GLY A 137 1.49 -35.57 -3.34
CA GLY A 137 1.10 -36.94 -2.96
C GLY A 137 2.13 -38.01 -3.38
N ILE A 138 3.36 -37.60 -3.72
CA ILE A 138 4.45 -38.52 -4.05
C ILE A 138 5.10 -38.99 -2.75
N PRO A 139 5.24 -40.31 -2.51
CA PRO A 139 5.87 -40.83 -1.30
C PRO A 139 7.32 -40.40 -1.15
N LEU A 140 7.70 -39.96 0.05
CA LEU A 140 9.07 -39.53 0.38
C LEU A 140 9.84 -40.69 1.02
N GLN A 141 10.77 -41.29 0.29
CA GLN A 141 11.68 -42.32 0.81
C GLN A 141 12.77 -41.69 1.68
N GLY A 142 13.06 -42.29 2.84
CA GLY A 142 14.08 -41.78 3.76
C GLY A 142 13.63 -40.62 4.66
N ALA A 143 12.34 -40.26 4.63
CA ALA A 143 11.74 -39.34 5.59
C ALA A 143 11.80 -39.91 7.00
N THR A 144 12.16 -39.07 7.97
CA THR A 144 12.31 -39.46 9.36
C THR A 144 10.97 -39.32 10.07
N VAL A 145 10.51 -40.39 10.71
CA VAL A 145 9.31 -40.41 11.55
C VAL A 145 9.74 -40.70 12.98
N SER A 146 9.52 -39.73 13.86
CA SER A 146 9.79 -39.83 15.29
C SER A 146 8.48 -39.90 16.06
N VAL A 147 8.41 -40.78 17.07
CA VAL A 147 7.24 -40.94 17.94
C VAL A 147 7.64 -40.54 19.34
N TYR A 148 6.86 -39.64 19.93
CA TYR A 148 7.04 -39.14 21.29
C TYR A 148 5.86 -39.57 22.15
N ASN A 149 6.14 -40.04 23.37
CA ASN A 149 5.12 -40.17 24.40
C ASN A 149 4.80 -38.77 24.92
N VAL A 150 3.52 -38.41 24.95
CA VAL A 150 3.02 -37.14 25.52
C VAL A 150 1.94 -37.36 26.58
N THR A 151 1.74 -38.61 27.01
CA THR A 151 0.66 -39.02 27.93
C THR A 151 0.76 -38.33 29.30
N SER A 152 1.98 -38.14 29.81
CA SER A 152 2.25 -37.51 31.10
C SER A 152 2.47 -35.99 31.02
N GLY A 153 2.37 -35.40 29.81
CA GLY A 153 2.76 -34.01 29.54
C GLY A 153 4.27 -33.80 29.36
N LEU A 154 5.10 -34.83 29.56
CA LEU A 154 6.50 -34.85 29.14
C LEU A 154 6.59 -35.30 27.68
N HIS A 155 7.47 -34.70 26.89
CA HIS A 155 7.67 -35.02 25.47
C HIS A 155 8.89 -35.96 25.31
N GLU A 156 8.67 -37.25 25.49
CA GLU A 156 9.73 -38.28 25.56
C GLU A 156 9.84 -39.06 24.25
N LEU A 157 11.03 -39.12 23.64
CA LEU A 157 11.23 -39.85 22.39
C LEU A 157 11.18 -41.37 22.62
N ILE A 158 10.25 -42.05 21.94
CA ILE A 158 10.10 -43.52 21.99
C ILE A 158 10.97 -44.18 20.92
N ALA A 159 10.80 -43.72 19.68
CA ALA A 159 11.43 -44.35 18.52
C ALA A 159 11.56 -43.36 17.37
N THR A 160 12.54 -43.61 16.51
CA THR A 160 12.71 -42.92 15.24
C THR A 160 13.04 -43.94 14.16
N VAL A 161 12.35 -43.86 13.03
CA VAL A 161 12.57 -44.73 11.86
C VAL A 161 12.52 -43.90 10.59
N THR A 162 13.05 -44.45 9.50
CA THR A 162 12.95 -43.83 8.17
C THR A 162 11.92 -44.56 7.31
N THR A 163 11.24 -43.83 6.44
CA THR A 163 10.29 -44.38 5.47
C THR A 163 10.99 -45.22 4.39
N ASN A 164 10.29 -46.25 3.91
CA ASN A 164 10.72 -47.07 2.79
C ASN A 164 10.43 -46.42 1.41
N ALA A 165 10.64 -47.15 0.32
CA ALA A 165 10.38 -46.67 -1.05
C ALA A 165 8.90 -46.30 -1.32
N SER A 166 7.97 -46.82 -0.52
CA SER A 166 6.55 -46.46 -0.57
C SER A 166 6.21 -45.29 0.36
N GLY A 167 7.20 -44.61 0.94
CA GLY A 167 7.02 -43.53 1.91
C GLY A 167 6.45 -43.98 3.25
N ILE A 168 6.45 -45.29 3.55
CA ILE A 168 5.83 -45.83 4.77
C ILE A 168 6.91 -46.12 5.81
N ALA A 169 6.71 -45.60 7.01
CA ALA A 169 7.40 -45.96 8.24
C ALA A 169 6.47 -46.81 9.11
N THR A 170 6.94 -47.97 9.60
CA THR A 170 6.19 -48.82 10.53
C THR A 170 6.92 -48.90 11.86
N ILE A 171 6.24 -48.55 12.95
CA ILE A 171 6.81 -48.43 14.29
C ILE A 171 5.96 -49.24 15.24
N GLN A 172 6.61 -50.11 16.01
CA GLN A 172 5.96 -50.78 17.15
C GLN A 172 6.28 -50.00 18.42
N VAL A 173 5.23 -49.56 19.10
CA VAL A 173 5.34 -48.90 20.40
C VAL A 173 4.78 -49.83 21.45
N ILE A 174 5.43 -49.91 22.59
CA ILE A 174 4.85 -50.55 23.77
C ILE A 174 3.54 -49.83 24.08
N ALA A 175 2.48 -50.59 24.32
CA ALA A 175 1.19 -50.07 24.68
C ALA A 175 0.58 -50.94 25.80
N PHE A 176 -0.33 -50.35 26.56
CA PHE A 176 -0.96 -51.02 27.69
C PHE A 176 -2.47 -51.19 27.45
N ASN A 177 -3.20 -51.69 28.45
CA ASN A 177 -4.66 -51.81 28.39
C ASN A 177 -5.40 -50.48 28.64
N PHE A 178 -4.65 -49.37 28.70
CA PHE A 178 -5.16 -48.02 28.83
C PHE A 178 -4.69 -47.16 27.64
N THR A 179 -5.35 -46.02 27.45
CA THR A 179 -5.05 -45.10 26.36
C THR A 179 -3.78 -44.31 26.63
N GLU A 180 -2.82 -44.39 25.72
CA GLU A 180 -1.64 -43.55 25.68
C GLU A 180 -1.77 -42.51 24.56
N ASN A 181 -1.31 -41.29 24.80
CA ASN A 181 -1.26 -40.23 23.79
C ASN A 181 0.16 -40.08 23.27
N LEU A 182 0.31 -40.21 21.96
CA LEU A 182 1.57 -40.16 21.25
C LEU A 182 1.57 -39.01 20.25
N GLU A 183 2.66 -38.26 20.16
CA GLU A 183 2.89 -37.32 19.06
C GLU A 183 3.81 -37.98 18.02
N VAL A 184 3.33 -38.05 16.78
CA VAL A 184 4.09 -38.59 15.66
C VAL A 184 4.52 -37.41 14.79
N VAL A 185 5.83 -37.23 14.62
CA VAL A 185 6.45 -36.14 13.88
C VAL A 185 7.14 -36.70 12.64
N ALA A 186 6.76 -36.21 11.46
CA ALA A 186 7.41 -36.49 10.19
C ALA A 186 8.30 -35.31 9.80
N SER A 187 9.53 -35.60 9.36
CA SER A 187 10.51 -34.62 8.90
C SER A 187 11.28 -35.15 7.69
N TYR A 188 11.66 -34.24 6.79
CA TYR A 188 12.47 -34.57 5.62
C TYR A 188 13.31 -33.35 5.22
N PRO A 189 14.60 -33.51 4.85
CA PRO A 189 15.45 -32.38 4.49
C PRO A 189 14.85 -31.51 3.38
N GLY A 190 14.82 -30.20 3.60
CA GLY A 190 14.23 -29.23 2.66
C GLY A 190 12.71 -29.07 2.78
N TYR A 191 12.06 -29.70 3.76
CA TYR A 191 10.62 -29.61 4.01
C TYR A 191 10.32 -29.12 5.43
N VAL A 192 9.12 -28.58 5.62
CA VAL A 192 8.59 -28.24 6.94
C VAL A 192 8.08 -29.50 7.63
N ASN A 193 8.44 -29.67 8.91
CA ASN A 193 7.99 -30.80 9.71
C ASN A 193 6.48 -30.77 9.92
N ALA A 194 5.85 -31.95 9.97
CA ALA A 194 4.44 -32.10 10.31
C ALA A 194 4.30 -33.04 11.51
N SER A 195 3.36 -32.75 12.41
CA SER A 195 3.06 -33.64 13.54
C SER A 195 1.57 -33.90 13.71
N GLN A 196 1.24 -35.06 14.27
CA GLN A 196 -0.11 -35.47 14.62
C GLN A 196 -0.08 -36.17 15.98
N THR A 197 -0.97 -35.78 16.88
CA THR A 197 -1.19 -36.49 18.15
C THR A 197 -2.24 -37.58 17.96
N VAL A 198 -1.96 -38.78 18.45
CA VAL A 198 -2.86 -39.92 18.36
C VAL A 198 -2.93 -40.68 19.67
N SER A 199 -4.11 -41.22 19.96
CA SER A 199 -4.35 -42.09 21.11
C SER A 199 -4.23 -43.56 20.73
N VAL A 200 -3.40 -44.33 21.44
CA VAL A 200 -3.15 -45.75 21.17
C VAL A 200 -3.53 -46.63 22.36
N VAL A 201 -3.91 -47.87 22.10
CA VAL A 201 -4.10 -48.94 23.10
C VAL A 201 -3.45 -50.22 22.53
N GLY A 202 -3.11 -51.17 23.38
CA GLY A 202 -2.50 -52.45 22.98
C GLY A 202 -3.19 -53.16 21.81
N ASN A 203 -2.39 -53.78 20.95
CA ASN A 203 -2.80 -54.52 19.74
C ASN A 203 -3.54 -53.72 18.67
N GLN A 204 -3.54 -52.39 18.74
CA GLN A 204 -4.09 -51.54 17.69
C GLN A 204 -3.08 -51.28 16.57
N THR A 205 -3.60 -51.09 15.35
CA THR A 205 -2.83 -50.53 14.23
C THR A 205 -3.43 -49.20 13.83
N ILE A 206 -2.61 -48.16 13.80
CA ILE A 206 -3.00 -46.80 13.41
C ILE A 206 -2.26 -46.45 12.13
N SER A 207 -3.00 -45.88 11.17
CA SER A 207 -2.42 -45.35 9.93
C SER A 207 -2.52 -43.83 9.94
N LEU A 208 -1.41 -43.15 9.73
CA LEU A 208 -1.30 -41.71 9.63
C LEU A 208 -0.72 -41.34 8.26
N THR A 209 -1.20 -40.25 7.68
CA THR A 209 -0.62 -39.65 6.47
C THR A 209 -0.10 -38.27 6.79
N PHE A 210 1.15 -38.00 6.44
CA PHE A 210 1.82 -36.72 6.59
C PHE A 210 2.18 -36.15 5.23
N LYS A 211 1.57 -35.01 4.91
CA LYS A 211 1.89 -34.24 3.71
C LYS A 211 2.87 -33.14 4.07
N LEU A 212 4.12 -33.27 3.63
CA LEU A 212 5.16 -32.29 3.87
C LEU A 212 5.23 -31.29 2.72
N TYR A 213 5.47 -30.03 3.06
CA TYR A 213 5.60 -28.94 2.11
C TYR A 213 7.06 -28.45 2.06
N PRO A 214 7.60 -28.12 0.88
CA PRO A 214 8.95 -27.58 0.76
C PRO A 214 9.14 -26.35 1.64
N ALA A 215 10.24 -26.30 2.37
CA ALA A 215 10.65 -25.15 3.18
C ALA A 215 11.25 -24.07 2.27
N ILE A 216 10.39 -23.45 1.46
CA ILE A 216 10.74 -22.34 0.56
C ILE A 216 9.98 -21.09 0.96
N VAL A 217 10.61 -19.94 0.72
CA VAL A 217 9.95 -18.64 0.81
C VAL A 217 9.60 -18.19 -0.60
N THR A 218 8.31 -17.92 -0.82
CA THR A 218 7.79 -17.37 -2.07
C THR A 218 7.38 -15.93 -1.85
N VAL A 219 7.73 -15.06 -2.77
CA VAL A 219 7.30 -13.65 -2.78
C VAL A 219 6.47 -13.42 -4.03
N LEU A 220 5.28 -12.84 -3.86
CA LEU A 220 4.34 -12.56 -4.94
C LEU A 220 3.96 -11.08 -4.90
N ALA A 221 4.05 -10.37 -6.03
CA ALA A 221 3.46 -9.04 -6.17
C ALA A 221 1.96 -9.20 -6.41
N VAL A 222 1.13 -8.94 -5.41
CA VAL A 222 -0.30 -9.28 -5.45
C VAL A 222 -1.20 -8.07 -5.71
N GLY A 223 -0.67 -6.85 -5.68
CA GLY A 223 -1.46 -5.63 -5.88
C GLY A 223 -0.62 -4.41 -6.19
N GLU A 224 -1.25 -3.42 -6.81
CA GLU A 224 -0.67 -2.12 -7.12
C GLU A 224 -1.69 -1.02 -6.80
N LEU A 225 -1.23 0.02 -6.11
CA LEU A 225 -1.96 1.25 -5.87
C LEU A 225 -1.22 2.41 -6.52
N GLN A 226 -1.95 3.29 -7.21
CA GLN A 226 -1.45 4.56 -7.74
C GLN A 226 -2.11 5.70 -6.97
N ASN A 227 -1.30 6.57 -6.37
CA ASN A 227 -1.75 7.66 -5.51
C ASN A 227 -2.75 7.18 -4.43
N GLY A 228 -2.47 6.03 -3.81
CA GLY A 228 -3.30 5.42 -2.78
C GLY A 228 -4.58 4.72 -3.27
N LYS A 229 -4.83 4.66 -4.59
CA LYS A 229 -5.99 3.98 -5.17
C LYS A 229 -5.59 2.68 -5.87
N ALA A 230 -6.26 1.58 -5.53
CA ALA A 230 -6.04 0.31 -6.21
C ALA A 230 -6.56 0.35 -7.66
N ASN A 231 -5.71 -0.07 -8.60
CA ASN A 231 -6.08 -0.16 -10.01
C ASN A 231 -6.89 -1.42 -10.33
N ALA A 232 -6.64 -2.49 -9.58
CA ALA A 232 -7.26 -3.79 -9.75
C ALA A 232 -7.41 -4.51 -8.40
N PRO A 233 -8.26 -5.56 -8.32
CA PRO A 233 -8.28 -6.46 -7.18
C PRO A 233 -6.93 -7.13 -6.93
N LEU A 234 -6.73 -7.67 -5.72
CA LEU A 234 -5.55 -8.46 -5.42
C LEU A 234 -5.52 -9.73 -6.28
N ASN A 235 -4.37 -10.04 -6.87
CA ASN A 235 -4.13 -11.26 -7.63
C ASN A 235 -3.38 -12.27 -6.75
N PRO A 236 -4.02 -13.36 -6.31
CA PRO A 236 -3.39 -14.35 -5.42
C PRO A 236 -2.26 -15.14 -6.10
N PHE A 237 -2.18 -15.13 -7.44
CA PHE A 237 -1.12 -15.81 -8.19
C PHE A 237 0.09 -14.90 -8.49
N GLY A 238 0.00 -13.63 -8.13
CA GLY A 238 1.02 -12.63 -8.40
C GLY A 238 0.97 -12.04 -9.82
N TYR A 239 1.41 -10.79 -9.94
CA TYR A 239 1.62 -10.07 -11.18
C TYR A 239 3.05 -10.31 -11.69
N THR A 240 3.17 -10.66 -12.97
CA THR A 240 4.46 -10.81 -13.66
C THR A 240 4.98 -9.50 -14.24
N SER A 241 4.12 -8.50 -14.38
CA SER A 241 4.45 -7.14 -14.78
C SER A 241 3.43 -6.15 -14.25
N LEU A 242 3.84 -4.92 -14.01
CA LEU A 242 3.00 -3.82 -13.54
C LEU A 242 3.04 -2.63 -14.50
N THR A 243 2.11 -1.69 -14.35
CA THR A 243 2.05 -0.48 -15.19
C THR A 243 1.74 0.73 -14.33
N GLY A 244 2.64 1.70 -14.30
CA GLY A 244 2.51 2.92 -13.49
C GLY A 244 2.47 4.17 -14.34
N THR A 245 1.80 5.23 -13.90
CA THR A 245 1.84 6.53 -14.58
C THR A 245 3.02 7.36 -14.06
N GLU A 246 3.76 8.03 -14.93
CA GLU A 246 4.83 8.95 -14.54
C GLU A 246 4.33 10.04 -13.57
N GLY A 247 5.14 10.35 -12.56
CA GLY A 247 4.83 11.36 -11.55
C GLY A 247 3.87 10.90 -10.44
N ASP A 248 3.29 9.70 -10.55
CA ASP A 248 2.44 9.13 -9.51
C ASP A 248 3.27 8.43 -8.42
N GLU A 249 2.72 8.43 -7.20
CA GLU A 249 3.19 7.57 -6.12
C GLU A 249 2.65 6.16 -6.34
N ILE A 250 3.56 5.20 -6.51
CA ILE A 250 3.23 3.79 -6.70
C ILE A 250 3.47 3.04 -5.40
N THR A 251 2.48 2.25 -4.98
CA THR A 251 2.62 1.29 -3.89
C THR A 251 2.35 -0.11 -4.40
N VAL A 252 3.34 -0.98 -4.33
CA VAL A 252 3.21 -2.40 -4.69
C VAL A 252 3.02 -3.23 -3.42
N LEU A 253 2.02 -4.10 -3.43
CA LEU A 253 1.70 -5.01 -2.34
C LEU A 253 2.30 -6.39 -2.61
N PHE A 254 2.99 -6.95 -1.61
CA PHE A 254 3.61 -8.26 -1.68
C PHE A 254 3.01 -9.23 -0.67
N ALA A 255 2.72 -10.45 -1.13
CA ALA A 255 2.51 -11.59 -0.25
C ALA A 255 3.85 -12.31 -0.06
N VAL A 256 4.20 -12.61 1.19
CA VAL A 256 5.31 -13.49 1.52
C VAL A 256 4.70 -14.78 2.08
N GLU A 257 5.05 -15.89 1.46
CA GLU A 257 4.54 -17.21 1.81
C GLU A 257 5.69 -18.13 2.19
N PHE A 258 5.52 -18.91 3.24
CA PHE A 258 6.42 -19.98 3.62
C PHE A 258 5.65 -21.29 3.57
N ALA A 259 6.15 -22.25 2.79
CA ALA A 259 5.48 -23.53 2.56
C ALA A 259 4.02 -23.38 2.08
N GLY A 260 3.76 -22.36 1.25
CA GLY A 260 2.42 -22.05 0.71
C GLY A 260 1.48 -21.33 1.68
N MET A 261 1.93 -21.00 2.89
CA MET A 261 1.15 -20.28 3.89
C MET A 261 1.68 -18.86 4.05
N LYS A 262 0.78 -17.88 4.05
CA LYS A 262 1.12 -16.46 4.25
C LYS A 262 1.78 -16.24 5.62
N VAL A 263 2.91 -15.52 5.63
CA VAL A 263 3.64 -15.13 6.84
C VAL A 263 3.75 -13.62 6.96
N THR A 264 3.69 -13.08 8.18
CA THR A 264 3.65 -11.64 8.45
C THR A 264 4.81 -11.13 9.30
N ASN A 265 5.80 -11.98 9.57
CA ASN A 265 6.99 -11.67 10.36
C ASN A 265 8.30 -11.98 9.59
N ALA A 266 8.23 -12.10 8.27
CA ALA A 266 9.40 -12.12 7.41
C ALA A 266 10.08 -10.74 7.37
N THR A 267 11.41 -10.75 7.20
CA THR A 267 12.19 -9.54 6.91
C THR A 267 12.16 -9.30 5.42
N VAL A 268 11.62 -8.17 4.97
CA VAL A 268 11.46 -7.85 3.55
C VAL A 268 12.27 -6.61 3.19
N THR A 269 13.12 -6.75 2.19
CA THR A 269 13.89 -5.66 1.57
C THR A 269 13.51 -5.57 0.11
N ALA A 270 13.47 -4.36 -0.43
CA ALA A 270 13.20 -4.12 -1.84
C ALA A 270 14.14 -3.06 -2.39
N SER A 271 14.54 -3.20 -3.65
CA SER A 271 15.19 -2.16 -4.42
C SER A 271 14.39 -1.88 -5.69
N VAL A 272 14.19 -0.60 -5.98
CA VAL A 272 13.50 -0.13 -7.18
C VAL A 272 14.52 0.56 -8.07
N ALA A 273 14.79 -0.01 -9.23
CA ALA A 273 15.65 0.55 -10.25
C ALA A 273 14.81 1.34 -11.26
N THR A 274 15.09 2.63 -11.40
CA THR A 274 14.52 3.53 -12.41
C THR A 274 15.65 4.16 -13.23
N PRO A 275 15.36 4.81 -14.37
CA PRO A 275 16.39 5.57 -15.09
C PRO A 275 17.04 6.69 -14.25
N SER A 276 16.37 7.16 -13.20
CA SER A 276 16.90 8.16 -12.26
C SER A 276 17.84 7.57 -11.20
N GLY A 277 17.92 6.23 -11.08
CA GLY A 277 18.75 5.54 -10.10
C GLY A 277 18.03 4.40 -9.39
N VAL A 278 18.74 3.77 -8.45
CA VAL A 278 18.24 2.65 -7.64
C VAL A 278 17.98 3.13 -6.22
N THR A 279 16.78 2.87 -5.71
CA THR A 279 16.38 3.19 -4.33
C THR A 279 16.13 1.89 -3.57
N THR A 280 16.73 1.72 -2.40
CA THR A 280 16.51 0.55 -1.53
C THR A 280 15.65 0.93 -0.33
N MET A 281 14.75 0.04 0.07
CA MET A 281 13.85 0.22 1.20
C MET A 281 13.56 -1.11 1.92
N THR A 282 13.19 -1.00 3.20
CA THR A 282 12.70 -2.13 4.01
C THR A 282 11.19 -2.04 4.12
N ALA A 283 10.50 -3.15 3.87
CA ALA A 283 9.05 -3.22 4.00
C ALA A 283 8.66 -3.86 5.33
N THR A 284 7.77 -3.19 6.07
CA THR A 284 7.13 -3.76 7.26
C THR A 284 5.78 -4.38 6.90
N PRO A 285 5.34 -5.43 7.60
CA PRO A 285 4.02 -6.01 7.39
C PRO A 285 2.92 -4.99 7.72
N ILE A 286 1.91 -4.91 6.87
CA ILE A 286 0.71 -4.10 7.08
C ILE A 286 -0.12 -4.78 8.18
N THR A 287 -0.44 -4.04 9.24
CA THR A 287 -1.09 -4.60 10.44
C THR A 287 -2.60 -4.40 10.50
N SER A 288 -3.18 -3.58 9.63
CA SER A 288 -4.60 -3.23 9.67
C SER A 288 -5.18 -2.90 8.29
N GLY A 289 -6.51 -2.84 8.21
CA GLY A 289 -7.23 -2.50 6.99
C GLY A 289 -7.31 -3.65 5.97
N PRO A 290 -7.76 -3.36 4.74
CA PRO A 290 -8.04 -4.37 3.72
C PRO A 290 -6.79 -5.12 3.23
N TYR A 291 -5.60 -4.56 3.47
CA TYR A 291 -4.32 -5.13 3.07
C TYR A 291 -3.53 -5.72 4.25
N ALA A 292 -4.18 -5.97 5.38
CA ALA A 292 -3.52 -6.59 6.53
C ALA A 292 -2.83 -7.93 6.16
N GLY A 293 -1.62 -8.08 6.68
CA GLY A 293 -0.72 -9.20 6.44
C GLY A 293 0.10 -9.14 5.15
N TYR A 294 -0.12 -8.19 4.25
CA TYR A 294 0.79 -7.98 3.10
C TYR A 294 1.93 -7.03 3.47
N TYR A 295 2.96 -6.97 2.64
CA TYR A 295 4.05 -6.00 2.71
C TYR A 295 3.86 -4.96 1.62
N ASN A 296 4.34 -3.73 1.82
CA ASN A 296 4.29 -2.70 0.78
C ASN A 296 5.65 -2.08 0.50
N VAL A 297 5.82 -1.67 -0.75
CA VAL A 297 6.97 -0.90 -1.26
C VAL A 297 6.39 0.30 -1.97
N THR A 298 6.72 1.50 -1.49
CA THR A 298 6.19 2.75 -2.02
C THR A 298 7.30 3.59 -2.62
N PHE A 299 7.12 4.05 -3.85
CA PHE A 299 8.10 4.86 -4.58
C PHE A 299 7.42 5.77 -5.59
N MET A 300 8.13 6.81 -6.02
CA MET A 300 7.68 7.71 -7.09
C MET A 300 8.22 7.22 -8.43
N LEU A 301 7.38 7.23 -9.47
CA LEU A 301 7.87 7.10 -10.84
C LEU A 301 8.36 8.45 -11.36
N PRO A 302 9.65 8.60 -11.74
CA PRO A 302 10.14 9.86 -12.28
C PRO A 302 9.40 10.25 -13.57
N ALA A 303 9.07 11.53 -13.71
CA ALA A 303 8.49 12.09 -14.92
C ALA A 303 9.60 12.42 -15.94
N LEU A 304 9.82 11.52 -16.90
CA LEU A 304 10.82 11.65 -17.94
C LEU A 304 10.20 11.97 -19.31
N ASN A 305 8.85 12.05 -19.38
CA ASN A 305 8.07 12.28 -20.59
C ASN A 305 8.33 11.23 -21.68
N THR A 306 8.73 10.02 -21.28
CA THR A 306 8.94 8.88 -22.17
C THR A 306 8.61 7.60 -21.44
N THR A 307 8.09 6.61 -22.16
CA THR A 307 7.88 5.28 -21.55
C THR A 307 9.23 4.66 -21.19
N TYR A 308 9.34 4.10 -19.98
CA TYR A 308 10.52 3.36 -19.54
C TYR A 308 10.14 2.15 -18.67
N LEU A 309 11.11 1.26 -18.45
CA LEU A 309 10.97 0.15 -17.51
C LEU A 309 11.64 0.50 -16.18
N ALA A 310 10.92 0.27 -15.10
CA ALA A 310 11.45 0.15 -13.76
C ALA A 310 11.49 -1.33 -13.35
N PHE A 311 12.41 -1.70 -12.47
CA PHE A 311 12.51 -3.06 -11.94
C PHE A 311 12.41 -3.02 -10.42
N ILE A 312 11.51 -3.82 -9.86
CA ILE A 312 11.33 -3.96 -8.43
C ILE A 312 11.89 -5.32 -8.03
N ASP A 313 13.03 -5.30 -7.37
CA ASP A 313 13.68 -6.48 -6.80
C ASP A 313 13.32 -6.59 -5.33
N VAL A 314 12.70 -7.67 -4.92
CA VAL A 314 12.31 -7.94 -3.54
C VAL A 314 13.04 -9.16 -3.04
N ASN A 315 13.58 -9.08 -1.82
CA ASN A 315 14.16 -10.19 -1.09
C ASN A 315 13.45 -10.29 0.28
N ALA A 316 12.76 -11.41 0.50
CA ALA A 316 12.12 -11.75 1.75
C ALA A 316 12.84 -12.90 2.44
N THR A 317 13.10 -12.77 3.74
CA THR A 317 13.75 -13.81 4.54
C THR A 317 12.87 -14.19 5.72
N TYR A 318 12.64 -15.49 5.89
CA TYR A 318 11.86 -16.08 6.98
C TYR A 318 12.55 -17.35 7.48
N ASN A 319 12.77 -17.46 8.79
CA ASN A 319 13.51 -18.57 9.43
C ASN A 319 14.86 -18.90 8.77
N GLY A 320 15.58 -17.87 8.27
CA GLY A 320 16.88 -18.03 7.60
C GLY A 320 16.82 -18.50 6.14
N ILE A 321 15.62 -18.70 5.59
CA ILE A 321 15.41 -19.05 4.18
C ILE A 321 14.96 -17.78 3.44
N SER A 322 15.54 -17.54 2.26
CA SER A 322 15.25 -16.36 1.45
C SER A 322 14.50 -16.72 0.17
N GLY A 323 13.58 -15.86 -0.22
CA GLY A 323 12.87 -15.88 -1.49
C GLY A 323 12.99 -14.52 -2.17
N THR A 324 13.22 -14.52 -3.49
CA THR A 324 13.37 -13.30 -4.27
C THR A 324 12.33 -13.19 -5.36
N LEU A 325 11.94 -11.96 -5.69
CA LEU A 325 11.06 -11.65 -6.81
C LEU A 325 11.58 -10.42 -7.55
N ASN A 326 11.70 -10.51 -8.87
CA ASN A 326 11.90 -9.36 -9.75
C ASN A 326 10.59 -9.11 -10.50
N VAL A 327 10.04 -7.89 -10.41
CA VAL A 327 8.84 -7.49 -11.15
C VAL A 327 9.18 -6.28 -12.02
N PRO A 328 9.11 -6.41 -13.36
CA PRO A 328 9.20 -5.26 -14.24
C PRO A 328 7.92 -4.42 -14.17
N MET A 329 8.09 -3.10 -14.23
CA MET A 329 7.02 -2.13 -14.29
C MET A 329 7.22 -1.21 -15.49
N GLN A 330 6.20 -1.09 -16.34
CA GLN A 330 6.20 -0.11 -17.41
C GLN A 330 5.66 1.22 -16.88
N ALA A 331 6.52 2.22 -16.81
CA ALA A 331 6.11 3.59 -16.52
C ALA A 331 5.62 4.25 -17.81
N VAL A 332 4.37 4.70 -17.84
CA VAL A 332 3.74 5.35 -19.00
C VAL A 332 3.66 6.86 -18.81
N VAL A 333 3.81 7.58 -19.92
CA VAL A 333 3.81 9.05 -19.94
C VAL A 333 2.50 9.62 -19.38
N ASN A 334 2.60 10.58 -18.47
CA ASN A 334 1.45 11.30 -17.92
C ASN A 334 1.00 12.44 -18.84
N TYR A 335 0.39 12.09 -19.98
CA TYR A 335 -0.10 13.07 -20.95
C TYR A 335 -1.07 14.08 -20.32
N THR A 336 -1.91 13.66 -19.36
CA THR A 336 -2.86 14.54 -18.69
C THR A 336 -2.15 15.67 -17.94
N ALA A 337 -1.09 15.37 -17.18
CA ALA A 337 -0.30 16.38 -16.49
C ALA A 337 0.40 17.33 -17.47
N ILE A 338 0.97 16.79 -18.56
CA ILE A 338 1.63 17.56 -19.61
C ILE A 338 0.64 18.52 -20.30
N PHE A 339 -0.51 18.01 -20.76
CA PHE A 339 -1.55 18.82 -21.41
C PHE A 339 -2.11 19.88 -20.47
N THR A 340 -2.34 19.54 -19.19
CA THR A 340 -2.81 20.51 -18.18
C THR A 340 -1.80 21.66 -18.03
N SER A 341 -0.50 21.35 -17.99
CA SER A 341 0.56 22.37 -17.96
C SER A 341 0.52 23.28 -19.18
N TYR A 342 0.42 22.71 -20.39
CA TYR A 342 0.31 23.50 -21.62
C TYR A 342 -0.94 24.38 -21.65
N VAL A 343 -2.11 23.84 -21.30
CA VAL A 343 -3.37 24.61 -21.24
C VAL A 343 -3.24 25.79 -20.28
N ASN A 344 -2.59 25.60 -19.12
CA ASN A 344 -2.34 26.69 -18.18
C ASN A 344 -1.43 27.79 -18.75
N ILE A 345 -0.40 27.41 -19.51
CA ILE A 345 0.49 28.37 -20.20
C ILE A 345 -0.30 29.16 -21.25
N LEU A 346 -1.02 28.47 -22.15
CA LEU A 346 -1.83 29.11 -23.18
C LEU A 346 -2.89 30.04 -22.57
N THR A 347 -3.50 29.63 -21.45
CA THR A 347 -4.48 30.46 -20.75
C THR A 347 -3.87 31.79 -20.28
N LYS A 348 -2.65 31.76 -19.75
CA LYS A 348 -1.93 32.98 -19.34
C LYS A 348 -1.57 33.87 -20.53
N GLU A 349 -1.13 33.28 -21.63
CA GLU A 349 -0.83 34.02 -22.86
C GLU A 349 -2.08 34.72 -23.42
N ILE A 350 -3.22 34.01 -23.48
CA ILE A 350 -4.51 34.58 -23.90
C ILE A 350 -4.91 35.76 -23.00
N GLN A 351 -4.75 35.62 -21.67
CA GLN A 351 -5.02 36.73 -20.74
C GLN A 351 -4.14 37.95 -21.01
N SER A 352 -2.85 37.74 -21.30
CA SER A 352 -1.92 38.82 -21.63
C SER A 352 -2.28 39.52 -22.95
N VAL A 353 -2.65 38.76 -23.98
CA VAL A 353 -3.13 39.30 -25.26
C VAL A 353 -4.42 40.11 -25.06
N ASN A 354 -5.39 39.59 -24.30
CA ASN A 354 -6.63 40.30 -24.01
C ASN A 354 -6.36 41.64 -23.30
N GLN A 355 -5.44 41.67 -22.33
CA GLN A 355 -5.07 42.91 -21.66
C GLN A 355 -4.46 43.93 -22.63
N THR A 356 -3.62 43.47 -23.56
CA THR A 356 -3.03 44.32 -24.60
C THR A 356 -4.09 44.89 -25.54
N VAL A 357 -5.06 44.07 -25.96
CA VAL A 357 -6.20 44.50 -26.79
C VAL A 357 -7.01 45.58 -26.06
N TYR A 358 -7.33 45.40 -24.78
CA TYR A 358 -8.05 46.42 -24.01
C TYR A 358 -7.29 47.74 -23.91
N THR A 359 -5.97 47.70 -23.71
CA THR A 359 -5.13 48.89 -23.70
C THR A 359 -5.18 49.62 -25.05
N LEU A 360 -4.97 48.90 -26.15
CA LEU A 360 -5.01 49.46 -27.50
C LEU A 360 -6.41 50.05 -27.83
N MET A 361 -7.49 49.39 -27.42
CA MET A 361 -8.84 49.92 -27.59
C MET A 361 -9.04 51.27 -26.88
N ASN A 362 -8.48 51.41 -25.67
CA ASN A 362 -8.54 52.68 -24.92
C ASN A 362 -7.67 53.77 -25.55
N GLU A 363 -6.50 53.41 -26.07
CA GLU A 363 -5.64 54.33 -26.83
C GLU A 363 -6.34 54.82 -28.10
N ILE A 364 -6.95 53.93 -28.89
CA ILE A 364 -7.74 54.29 -30.08
C ILE A 364 -8.89 55.23 -29.71
N LYS A 365 -9.61 54.94 -28.62
CA LYS A 365 -10.69 55.81 -28.14
C LYS A 365 -10.18 57.22 -27.79
N SER A 366 -9.01 57.30 -27.16
CA SER A 366 -8.37 58.57 -26.81
C SER A 366 -7.91 59.33 -28.05
N LEU A 367 -7.28 58.64 -29.02
CA LEU A 367 -6.86 59.22 -30.28
C LEU A 367 -8.05 59.76 -31.09
N ASN A 368 -9.16 59.01 -31.14
CA ASN A 368 -10.39 59.47 -31.79
C ASN A 368 -10.95 60.75 -31.15
N ALA A 369 -10.88 60.86 -29.82
CA ALA A 369 -11.29 62.10 -29.12
C ALA A 369 -10.38 63.28 -29.50
N SER A 370 -9.06 63.08 -29.55
CA SER A 370 -8.10 64.10 -29.99
C SER A 370 -8.32 64.51 -31.45
N ILE A 371 -8.58 63.57 -32.36
CA ILE A 371 -8.90 63.87 -33.77
C ILE A 371 -10.16 64.74 -33.87
N SER A 372 -11.21 64.41 -33.10
CA SER A 372 -12.46 65.19 -33.08
C SER A 372 -12.24 66.63 -32.59
N GLN A 373 -11.43 66.81 -31.55
CA GLN A 373 -11.04 68.13 -31.05
C GLN A 373 -10.27 68.92 -32.10
N LEU A 374 -9.25 68.30 -32.72
CA LEU A 374 -8.47 68.96 -33.77
C LEU A 374 -9.34 69.36 -34.97
N SER A 375 -10.29 68.51 -35.37
CA SER A 375 -11.25 68.82 -36.44
C SER A 375 -12.12 70.03 -36.10
N THR A 376 -12.53 70.16 -34.83
CA THR A 376 -13.29 71.32 -34.35
C THR A 376 -12.43 72.58 -34.39
N THR A 377 -11.21 72.53 -33.86
CA THR A 377 -10.25 73.65 -33.91
C THR A 377 -9.97 74.10 -35.34
N LEU A 378 -9.71 73.16 -36.27
CA LEU A 378 -9.48 73.48 -37.67
C LEU A 378 -10.68 74.19 -38.31
N SER A 379 -11.90 73.76 -37.99
CA SER A 379 -13.12 74.38 -38.48
C SER A 379 -13.28 75.81 -37.96
N SER A 380 -12.99 76.05 -36.67
CA SER A 380 -12.97 77.39 -36.07
C SER A 380 -11.92 78.29 -36.73
N THR A 381 -10.68 77.83 -36.88
CA THR A 381 -9.62 78.59 -37.54
C THR A 381 -9.96 78.90 -38.99
N THR A 382 -10.57 77.96 -39.73
CA THR A 382 -11.04 78.21 -41.11
C THR A 382 -12.07 79.33 -41.16
N THR A 383 -12.98 79.37 -40.18
CA THR A 383 -14.00 80.43 -40.06
C THR A 383 -13.35 81.78 -39.75
N GLU A 384 -12.38 81.82 -38.83
CA GLU A 384 -11.63 83.04 -38.50
C GLU A 384 -10.85 83.59 -39.70
N ILE A 385 -10.17 82.72 -40.47
CA ILE A 385 -9.48 83.12 -41.71
C ILE A 385 -10.47 83.75 -42.69
N THR A 386 -11.62 83.12 -42.90
CA THR A 386 -12.66 83.64 -43.80
C THR A 386 -13.16 85.02 -43.36
N THR A 387 -13.33 85.24 -42.05
CA THR A 387 -13.70 86.55 -41.49
C THR A 387 -12.60 87.58 -41.76
N LEU A 388 -11.34 87.25 -41.47
CA LEU A 388 -10.20 88.15 -41.72
C LEU A 388 -10.05 88.50 -43.20
N GLU A 389 -10.26 87.56 -44.11
CA GLU A 389 -10.25 87.81 -45.55
C GLU A 389 -11.33 88.83 -45.96
N ASN A 390 -12.52 88.77 -45.36
CA ASN A 390 -13.59 89.73 -45.61
C ASN A 390 -13.29 91.11 -45.02
N ASP A 391 -12.70 91.15 -43.82
CA ASP A 391 -12.25 92.39 -43.19
C ASP A 391 -11.17 93.08 -44.04
N ILE A 392 -10.21 92.32 -44.58
CA ILE A 392 -9.19 92.83 -45.52
C ILE A 392 -9.85 93.45 -46.75
N LYS A 393 -10.78 92.75 -47.42
CA LYS A 393 -11.50 93.30 -48.60
C LYS A 393 -12.25 94.59 -48.29
N THR A 394 -12.85 94.67 -47.10
CA THR A 394 -13.56 95.86 -46.63
C THR A 394 -12.59 97.02 -46.42
N LEU A 395 -11.43 96.75 -45.82
CA LEU A 395 -10.37 97.72 -45.62
C LEU A 395 -9.79 98.21 -46.95
N GLU A 396 -9.51 97.31 -47.90
CA GLU A 396 -9.06 97.66 -49.26
C GLU A 396 -10.04 98.59 -49.97
N SER A 397 -11.34 98.30 -49.88
CA SER A 397 -12.41 99.14 -50.45
C SER A 397 -12.45 100.52 -49.79
N SER A 398 -12.26 100.58 -48.47
CA SER A 398 -12.19 101.83 -47.71
C SER A 398 -10.97 102.66 -48.12
N VAL A 399 -9.80 102.03 -48.28
CA VAL A 399 -8.56 102.68 -48.76
C VAL A 399 -8.74 103.23 -50.18
N SER A 400 -9.35 102.46 -51.08
CA SER A 400 -9.64 102.91 -52.44
C SER A 400 -10.56 104.14 -52.45
N SER A 401 -11.60 104.13 -51.62
CA SER A 401 -12.52 105.26 -51.48
C SER A 401 -11.80 106.51 -50.96
N LEU A 402 -10.97 106.36 -49.92
CA LEU A 402 -10.17 107.46 -49.38
C LEU A 402 -9.20 108.03 -50.41
N ASN A 403 -8.54 107.19 -51.21
CA ASN A 403 -7.68 107.64 -52.31
C ASN A 403 -8.45 108.46 -53.36
N GLY A 404 -9.69 108.08 -53.66
CA GLY A 404 -10.59 108.85 -54.53
C GLY A 404 -10.93 110.23 -53.94
N THR A 405 -11.23 110.28 -52.64
CA THR A 405 -11.46 111.54 -51.91
C THR A 405 -10.22 112.44 -51.94
N VAL A 406 -9.03 111.89 -51.66
CA VAL A 406 -7.76 112.64 -51.71
C VAL A 406 -7.50 113.20 -53.11
N SER A 407 -7.72 112.41 -54.16
CA SER A 407 -7.55 112.85 -55.55
C SER A 407 -8.51 114.00 -55.92
N SER A 408 -9.76 113.90 -55.47
CA SER A 408 -10.77 114.96 -55.66
C SER A 408 -10.36 116.24 -54.95
N LEU A 409 -9.95 116.14 -53.68
CA LEU A 409 -9.48 117.29 -52.90
C LEU A 409 -8.25 117.95 -53.54
N SER A 410 -7.29 117.15 -54.03
CA SER A 410 -6.12 117.64 -54.76
C SER A 410 -6.50 118.45 -56.01
N SER A 411 -7.53 117.99 -56.75
CA SER A 411 -8.06 118.69 -57.93
C SER A 411 -8.74 120.01 -57.55
N THR A 412 -9.52 120.01 -56.46
CA THR A 412 -10.13 121.23 -55.90
C THR A 412 -9.06 122.24 -55.47
N VAL A 413 -8.02 121.80 -54.75
CA VAL A 413 -6.89 122.65 -54.34
C VAL A 413 -6.19 123.26 -55.56
N SER A 414 -5.93 122.48 -56.60
CA SER A 414 -5.30 122.96 -57.85
C SER A 414 -6.15 124.01 -58.57
N SER A 415 -7.47 123.78 -58.61
CA SER A 415 -8.43 124.73 -59.19
C SER A 415 -8.48 126.04 -58.40
N LEU A 416 -8.57 125.95 -57.08
CA LEU A 416 -8.55 127.11 -56.19
C LEU A 416 -7.23 127.89 -56.32
N SER A 417 -6.10 127.19 -56.39
CA SER A 417 -4.79 127.82 -56.63
C SER A 417 -4.74 128.57 -57.96
N SER A 418 -5.33 128.00 -59.02
CA SER A 418 -5.41 128.67 -60.33
C SER A 418 -6.29 129.92 -60.27
N GLU A 419 -7.41 129.87 -59.56
CA GLU A 419 -8.31 131.00 -59.38
C GLU A 419 -7.66 132.12 -58.55
N VAL A 420 -6.93 131.78 -57.48
CA VAL A 420 -6.11 132.73 -56.73
C VAL A 420 -5.08 133.40 -57.64
N ASN A 421 -4.40 132.66 -58.51
CA ASN A 421 -3.43 133.23 -59.46
C ASN A 421 -4.08 134.20 -60.47
N LYS A 422 -5.27 133.86 -60.97
CA LYS A 422 -6.04 134.77 -61.84
C LYS A 422 -6.43 136.05 -61.11
N LEU A 423 -6.99 135.92 -59.90
CA LEU A 423 -7.38 137.06 -59.08
C LEU A 423 -6.17 137.94 -58.76
N ASN A 424 -5.03 137.34 -58.42
CA ASN A 424 -3.77 138.05 -58.20
C ASN A 424 -3.30 138.81 -59.46
N SER A 425 -3.47 138.21 -60.64
CA SER A 425 -3.17 138.86 -61.93
C SER A 425 -4.13 140.01 -62.25
N GLN A 426 -5.42 139.85 -61.97
CA GLN A 426 -6.43 140.91 -62.11
C GLN A 426 -6.14 142.09 -61.15
N VAL A 427 -5.80 141.80 -59.90
CA VAL A 427 -5.38 142.83 -58.93
C VAL A 427 -4.13 143.55 -59.43
N SER A 428 -3.16 142.81 -59.97
CA SER A 428 -1.92 143.36 -60.54
C SER A 428 -2.15 144.21 -61.81
N SER A 429 -3.22 143.99 -62.57
CA SER A 429 -3.55 144.79 -63.77
C SER A 429 -4.38 146.04 -63.44
N ILE A 430 -5.20 145.98 -62.40
CA ILE A 430 -5.97 147.14 -61.91
C ILE A 430 -5.04 148.15 -61.22
N THR A 431 -3.98 147.70 -60.56
CA THR A 431 -3.06 148.60 -59.84
C THR A 431 -2.47 149.70 -60.74
N PRO A 432 -1.85 149.39 -61.91
CA PRO A 432 -1.38 150.39 -62.86
C PRO A 432 -2.51 151.27 -63.43
N LEU A 433 -3.72 150.74 -63.61
CA LEU A 433 -4.88 151.52 -64.08
C LEU A 433 -5.34 152.53 -63.03
N VAL A 434 -5.35 152.15 -61.75
CA VAL A 434 -5.67 153.05 -60.64
C VAL A 434 -4.58 154.12 -60.50
N TYR A 435 -3.30 153.72 -60.48
CA TYR A 435 -2.19 154.69 -60.43
C TYR A 435 -2.18 155.60 -61.66
N GLY A 436 -2.33 155.05 -62.87
CA GLY A 436 -2.39 155.80 -64.13
C GLY A 436 -3.60 156.73 -64.19
N GLY A 437 -4.77 156.27 -63.76
CA GLY A 437 -6.00 157.07 -63.66
C GLY A 437 -5.88 158.19 -62.63
N LEU A 438 -5.27 157.94 -61.47
CA LEU A 438 -4.95 158.96 -60.48
C LEU A 438 -3.94 159.99 -61.03
N ILE A 439 -2.86 159.54 -61.68
CA ILE A 439 -1.87 160.42 -62.31
C ILE A 439 -2.52 161.27 -63.41
N ALA A 440 -3.29 160.66 -64.32
CA ALA A 440 -4.00 161.38 -65.38
C ALA A 440 -5.06 162.34 -64.82
N GLY A 441 -5.77 161.94 -63.76
CA GLY A 441 -6.71 162.80 -63.04
C GLY A 441 -6.03 164.01 -62.39
N ILE A 442 -4.88 163.81 -61.74
CA ILE A 442 -4.06 164.89 -61.15
C ILE A 442 -3.51 165.80 -62.25
N ILE A 443 -3.00 165.24 -63.36
CA ILE A 443 -2.55 166.04 -64.52
C ILE A 443 -3.70 166.84 -65.11
N GLY A 444 -4.87 166.23 -65.32
CA GLY A 444 -6.08 166.89 -65.79
C GLY A 444 -6.52 168.02 -64.85
N LEU A 445 -6.46 167.80 -63.54
CA LEU A 445 -6.73 168.83 -62.52
C LEU A 445 -5.71 169.97 -62.60
N ILE A 446 -4.41 169.66 -62.72
CA ILE A 446 -3.33 170.66 -62.87
C ILE A 446 -3.55 171.47 -64.15
N ILE A 447 -3.85 170.84 -65.28
CA ILE A 447 -4.13 171.52 -66.55
C ILE A 447 -5.35 172.44 -66.40
N ALA A 448 -6.43 171.97 -65.75
CA ALA A 448 -7.60 172.80 -65.49
C ALA A 448 -7.26 174.03 -64.62
N ILE A 449 -6.48 173.85 -63.56
CA ILE A 449 -5.99 174.95 -62.72
C ILE A 449 -5.10 175.90 -63.52
N VAL A 450 -4.15 175.40 -64.31
CA VAL A 450 -3.25 176.20 -65.16
C VAL A 450 -4.04 176.97 -66.21
N ALA A 451 -5.03 176.36 -66.86
CA ALA A 451 -5.91 177.03 -67.82
C ALA A 451 -6.69 178.17 -67.13
N ILE A 452 -7.24 177.93 -65.94
CA ILE A 452 -7.89 178.98 -65.12
C ILE A 452 -6.91 180.11 -64.80
N VAL A 453 -5.69 179.80 -64.35
CA VAL A 453 -4.64 180.79 -64.01
C VAL A 453 -4.18 181.59 -65.23
N LEU A 454 -3.98 180.95 -66.38
CA LEU A 454 -3.59 181.60 -67.65
C LEU A 454 -4.69 182.54 -68.17
N VAL A 455 -5.96 182.13 -68.07
CA VAL A 455 -7.11 182.99 -68.38
C VAL A 455 -7.15 184.19 -67.43
N TYR A 456 -6.94 183.99 -66.13
CA TYR A 456 -6.92 185.07 -65.15
C TYR A 456 -5.79 186.08 -65.41
N ARG A 457 -4.58 185.61 -65.80
CA ARG A 457 -3.42 186.47 -66.13
C ARG A 457 -3.55 187.24 -67.45
N LYS A 458 -4.43 186.83 -68.37
CA LYS A 458 -4.63 187.55 -69.65
C LYS A 458 -5.66 188.69 -69.51
N ILE A 459 -6.40 188.70 -68.40
CA ILE A 459 -7.52 189.63 -68.16
C ILE A 459 -7.20 190.60 -66.99
N SER A 460 -6.13 190.34 -66.22
CA SER A 460 -5.58 191.26 -65.21
C SER A 460 -4.23 191.80 -65.69
#